data_AF-A0A0W0UZX8-F1
#
_entry.id   AF-A0A0W0UZX8-F1
#
_cell.length_a   1.000
_cell.length_b   1.000
_cell.length_c   1.000
_cell.angle_alpha   90.00
_cell.angle_beta   90.00
_cell.angle_gamma   90.00
#
_symmetry.space_group_name_H-M   'P 1'
#
loop_
_entity.id
_entity.type
_entity.pdbx_description
1 polymer ?
#
loop_
_entity_poly.entity_id
_entity_poly.type
_entity_poly.pdbx_seq_one_letter_code
_entity_poly.pdbx_strand_id
1 'polypeptide(L)'
;MKILLMKLFLIIRFLLVFIREILLANLRVAYDVITPHSHSRPGVIAIPLSCRNNIEITLFSIIVSLTPGTLALDISPDKRHLYIHAMFIKDKKKLISRIKNNFEKPLLRILA
;
A
#
# COMPACT_ATOMS: atom_id res chain seq x y z
N MET A 1 7.31 10.69 -27.82
CA MET A 1 6.23 11.54 -27.27
C MET A 1 5.00 10.74 -26.79
N LYS A 2 4.43 9.82 -27.58
CA LYS A 2 3.25 8.98 -27.17
C LYS A 2 3.46 8.16 -25.87
N ILE A 3 4.64 7.57 -25.68
CA ILE A 3 4.98 6.79 -24.48
C ILE A 3 4.98 7.66 -23.20
N LEU A 4 5.52 8.88 -23.29
CA LEU A 4 5.56 9.82 -22.16
C LEU A 4 4.14 10.25 -21.76
N LEU A 5 3.29 10.52 -22.76
CA LEU A 5 1.89 10.90 -22.54
C LEU A 5 1.07 9.76 -21.90
N MET A 6 1.33 8.51 -22.31
CA MET A 6 0.68 7.33 -21.73
C MET A 6 1.15 7.06 -20.30
N LYS A 7 2.46 7.20 -20.02
CA LYS A 7 3.00 7.11 -18.64
C LYS A 7 2.42 8.21 -17.76
N LEU A 8 2.32 9.45 -18.26
CA LEU A 8 1.73 10.57 -17.52
C LEU A 8 0.26 10.30 -17.15
N PHE A 9 -0.54 9.79 -18.09
CA PHE A 9 -1.93 9.42 -17.81
C PHE A 9 -2.05 8.32 -16.75
N LEU A 10 -1.19 7.29 -16.81
CA LEU A 10 -1.15 6.23 -15.80
C LEU A 10 -0.79 6.77 -14.42
N ILE A 11 0.17 7.70 -14.34
CA ILE A 11 0.58 8.35 -13.10
C ILE A 11 -0.58 9.17 -12.52
N ILE A 12 -1.24 9.99 -13.32
CA ILE A 12 -2.39 10.79 -12.87
C ILE A 12 -3.52 9.88 -12.36
N ARG A 13 -3.81 8.79 -13.07
CA ARG A 13 -4.82 7.82 -12.65
C ARG A 13 -4.44 7.16 -11.32
N PHE A 14 -3.18 6.80 -11.15
CA PHE A 14 -2.66 6.24 -9.90
C PHE A 14 -2.79 7.25 -8.75
N LEU A 15 -2.41 8.51 -8.99
CA LEU A 15 -2.48 9.59 -8.01
C LEU A 15 -3.91 9.83 -7.53
N LEU A 16 -4.90 9.83 -8.44
CA LEU A 16 -6.32 9.97 -8.10
C LEU A 16 -6.83 8.82 -7.21
N VAL A 17 -6.47 7.58 -7.55
CA VAL A 17 -6.82 6.40 -6.73
C VAL A 17 -6.17 6.51 -5.34
N PHE A 18 -4.92 6.94 -5.30
CA PHE A 18 -4.16 7.09 -4.07
C PHE A 18 -4.73 8.17 -3.14
N ILE A 19 -5.06 9.35 -3.66
CA ILE A 19 -5.71 10.43 -2.90
C ILE A 19 -7.05 9.97 -2.34
N ARG A 20 -7.86 9.27 -3.15
CA ARG A 20 -9.15 8.71 -2.69
C ARG A 20 -8.95 7.73 -1.53
N GLU A 21 -7.96 6.84 -1.61
CA GLU A 21 -7.65 5.91 -0.53
C GLU A 21 -7.20 6.65 0.74
N ILE A 22 -6.37 7.69 0.63
CA ILE A 22 -5.97 8.55 1.76
C ILE A 22 -7.19 9.21 2.42
N LEU A 23 -8.12 9.76 1.64
CA LEU A 23 -9.32 10.38 2.19
C LEU A 23 -10.20 9.36 2.94
N LEU A 24 -10.43 8.19 2.34
CA LEU A 24 -11.17 7.11 2.98
C LEU A 24 -10.47 6.58 4.25
N ALA A 25 -9.14 6.63 4.27
CA ALA A 25 -8.34 6.29 5.45
C ALA A 25 -8.68 7.17 6.64
N ASN A 26 -8.55 8.47 6.44
CA ASN A 26 -8.70 9.46 7.49
C ASN A 26 -10.14 9.46 8.02
N LEU A 27 -11.13 9.27 7.13
CA LEU A 27 -12.52 9.09 7.55
C LEU A 27 -12.71 7.83 8.40
N ARG A 28 -12.11 6.70 8.05
CA ARG A 28 -12.21 5.47 8.83
C ARG A 28 -11.52 5.58 10.19
N VAL A 29 -10.35 6.22 10.24
CA VAL A 29 -9.62 6.48 11.49
C VAL A 29 -10.41 7.44 12.36
N ALA A 30 -10.93 8.55 11.81
CA ALA A 30 -11.77 9.49 12.54
C ALA A 30 -13.02 8.81 13.11
N TYR A 31 -13.67 7.95 12.33
CA TYR A 31 -14.81 7.16 12.79
C TYR A 31 -14.43 6.20 13.94
N ASP A 32 -13.29 5.52 13.85
CA ASP A 32 -12.81 4.60 14.90
C ASP A 32 -12.42 5.35 16.19
N VAL A 33 -11.96 6.60 16.09
CA VAL A 33 -11.66 7.47 17.24
C VAL A 33 -12.93 7.98 17.93
N ILE A 34 -13.96 8.33 17.16
CA ILE A 34 -15.23 8.88 17.68
C ILE A 34 -16.14 7.77 18.23
N THR A 35 -16.02 6.54 17.72
CA THR A 35 -16.86 5.42 18.14
C THR A 35 -16.26 4.76 19.40
N PRO A 36 -17.04 4.54 20.49
CA PRO A 36 -16.54 3.93 21.72
C PRO A 36 -16.11 2.46 21.57
N HIS A 37 -16.41 1.83 20.44
CA HIS A 37 -16.02 0.46 20.12
C HIS A 37 -14.89 0.49 19.07
N SER A 38 -13.68 0.11 19.48
CA SER A 38 -12.55 0.04 18.55
C SER A 38 -12.70 -1.15 17.61
N HIS A 39 -12.78 -0.90 16.31
CA HIS A 39 -12.72 -1.92 15.27
C HIS A 39 -11.29 -2.23 14.83
N SER A 40 -10.30 -1.63 15.49
CA SER A 40 -8.89 -1.92 15.27
C SER A 40 -8.56 -3.37 15.65
N ARG A 41 -7.81 -4.02 14.76
CA ARG A 41 -7.23 -5.35 14.97
C ARG A 41 -5.80 -5.27 14.46
N PRO A 42 -4.91 -4.65 15.23
CA PRO A 42 -3.56 -4.39 14.79
C PRO A 42 -2.74 -5.67 14.71
N GLY A 43 -1.76 -5.69 13.82
CA GLY A 43 -0.80 -6.78 13.76
C GLY A 43 0.29 -6.56 12.73
N VAL A 44 1.36 -7.35 12.86
CA VAL A 44 2.47 -7.35 11.91
C VAL A 44 2.26 -8.48 10.91
N ILE A 45 2.33 -8.15 9.62
CA ILE A 45 2.22 -9.12 8.54
C ILE A 45 3.40 -9.01 7.57
N ALA A 46 3.88 -10.16 7.10
CA ALA A 46 4.83 -10.26 6.01
C ALA A 46 4.08 -10.28 4.67
N ILE A 47 4.45 -9.37 3.77
CA ILE A 47 3.97 -9.31 2.39
C ILE A 47 5.07 -9.84 1.46
N PRO A 48 4.83 -10.91 0.68
CA PRO A 48 5.79 -11.38 -0.29
C PRO A 48 5.92 -10.38 -1.45
N LEU A 49 7.14 -9.90 -1.69
CA LEU A 49 7.48 -8.90 -2.69
C LEU A 49 7.63 -9.51 -4.09
N SER A 50 7.13 -8.79 -5.08
CA SER A 50 7.36 -9.02 -6.50
C SER A 50 8.38 -8.04 -7.09
N CYS A 51 8.72 -6.99 -6.34
CA CYS A 51 9.76 -6.01 -6.65
C CYS A 51 11.15 -6.68 -6.75
N ARG A 52 11.96 -6.24 -7.71
CA ARG A 52 13.27 -6.84 -8.05
C ARG A 52 14.46 -5.99 -7.64
N ASN A 53 14.30 -4.67 -7.60
CA ASN A 53 15.38 -3.73 -7.27
C ASN A 53 15.04 -2.83 -6.07
N ASN A 54 16.06 -2.17 -5.53
CA ASN A 54 15.91 -1.33 -4.33
C ASN A 54 14.95 -0.16 -4.54
N ILE A 55 14.88 0.41 -5.75
CA ILE A 55 14.02 1.57 -6.04
C ILE A 55 12.54 1.15 -6.00
N GLU A 56 12.21 0.02 -6.63
CA GLU A 56 10.87 -0.57 -6.59
C GLU A 56 10.44 -0.88 -5.15
N ILE A 57 11.32 -1.50 -4.35
CA ILE A 57 11.04 -1.85 -2.96
C ILE A 57 10.80 -0.59 -2.14
N THR A 58 11.69 0.41 -2.24
CA THR A 58 11.56 1.67 -1.50
C THR A 58 10.27 2.41 -1.86
N LEU A 59 9.96 2.56 -3.15
CA LEU A 59 8.73 3.22 -3.60
C LEU A 59 7.49 2.45 -3.11
N PHE A 60 7.52 1.12 -3.19
CA PHE A 60 6.43 0.30 -2.68
C PHE A 60 6.24 0.48 -1.17
N SER A 61 7.31 0.46 -0.39
CA SER A 61 7.27 0.71 1.06
C SER A 61 6.68 2.08 1.39
N ILE A 62 7.05 3.14 0.67
CA ILE A 62 6.48 4.48 0.84
C ILE A 62 4.97 4.47 0.56
N ILE A 63 4.55 3.85 -0.55
CA ILE A 63 3.13 3.76 -0.91
C ILE A 63 2.35 3.00 0.16
N VAL A 64 2.87 1.88 0.67
CA VAL A 64 2.22 1.11 1.73
C VAL A 64 2.14 1.88 3.03
N SER A 65 3.18 2.62 3.42
CA SER A 65 3.14 3.48 4.62
C SER A 65 2.16 4.64 4.50
N LEU A 66 1.90 5.12 3.28
CA LEU A 66 0.89 6.15 3.03
C LEU A 66 -0.52 5.56 2.84
N THR A 67 -0.64 4.24 2.79
CA THR A 67 -1.94 3.58 2.68
C THR A 67 -2.63 3.57 4.05
N PRO A 68 -3.96 3.80 4.11
CA PRO A 68 -4.76 3.74 5.32
C PRO A 68 -4.42 2.65 6.35
N GLY A 69 -3.99 3.06 7.53
CA GLY A 69 -3.81 2.14 8.66
C GLY A 69 -2.76 1.08 8.42
N THR A 70 -1.76 1.35 7.58
CA THR A 70 -0.58 0.50 7.39
C THR A 70 0.72 1.29 7.49
N LEU A 71 1.77 0.65 7.97
CA LEU A 71 3.11 1.22 8.11
C LEU A 71 4.15 0.16 7.76
N ALA A 72 5.07 0.48 6.84
CA ALA A 72 6.24 -0.37 6.60
C ALA A 72 7.18 -0.35 7.80
N LEU A 73 7.61 -1.54 8.25
CA LEU A 73 8.52 -1.70 9.39
C LEU A 73 9.93 -2.04 8.93
N ASP A 74 10.06 -3.11 8.15
CA ASP A 74 11.34 -3.63 7.73
C ASP A 74 11.23 -4.51 6.47
N ILE A 75 12.36 -4.78 5.81
CA ILE A 75 12.48 -5.66 4.66
C ILE A 75 13.32 -6.86 5.08
N SER A 76 12.91 -8.07 4.68
CA SER A 76 13.70 -9.27 4.98
C SER A 76 15.11 -9.20 4.38
N PRO A 77 16.13 -9.85 4.98
CA PRO A 77 17.50 -9.80 4.48
C PRO A 77 17.66 -10.27 3.02
N ASP A 78 16.81 -11.21 2.60
CA ASP A 78 16.74 -11.75 1.24
C ASP A 78 15.90 -10.88 0.26
N LYS A 79 15.36 -9.75 0.74
CA LYS A 79 14.48 -8.81 0.00
C LYS A 79 13.22 -9.45 -0.59
N ARG A 80 12.78 -10.59 -0.06
CA ARG A 80 11.58 -11.30 -0.53
C ARG A 80 10.31 -10.90 0.21
N HIS A 81 10.43 -10.26 1.37
CA HIS A 81 9.29 -9.89 2.21
C HIS A 81 9.41 -8.45 2.70
N LEU A 82 8.28 -7.74 2.68
CA LEU A 82 8.08 -6.48 3.37
C LEU A 82 7.23 -6.74 4.62
N TYR A 83 7.77 -6.43 5.80
CA TYR A 83 7.04 -6.47 7.05
C TYR A 83 6.30 -5.16 7.25
N ILE A 84 4.99 -5.25 7.48
CA ILE A 84 4.15 -4.08 7.72
C ILE A 84 3.37 -4.25 9.01
N HIS A 85 3.18 -3.15 9.73
CA HIS A 85 2.14 -3.02 10.72
C HIS A 85 0.84 -2.65 10.02
N ALA A 86 -0.25 -3.31 10.33
CA ALA A 86 -1.59 -2.97 9.84
C ALA A 86 -2.55 -2.85 11.02
N MET A 87 -3.25 -1.72 11.13
CA MET A 87 -4.17 -1.38 12.21
C MET A 87 -5.50 -2.15 12.10
N PHE A 88 -5.92 -2.52 10.88
CA PHE A 88 -7.23 -3.13 10.60
C PHE A 88 -7.10 -4.47 9.88
N ILE A 89 -6.76 -5.53 10.62
CA ILE A 89 -6.66 -6.89 10.06
C ILE A 89 -7.96 -7.66 10.32
N LYS A 90 -8.82 -7.74 9.30
CA LYS A 90 -9.97 -8.67 9.29
C LYS A 90 -9.60 -10.02 8.67
N ASP A 91 -8.87 -9.98 7.55
CA ASP A 91 -8.37 -11.15 6.83
C ASP A 91 -7.00 -10.80 6.23
N LYS A 92 -5.95 -11.49 6.68
CA LYS A 92 -4.57 -11.30 6.24
C LYS A 92 -4.41 -11.54 4.73
N LYS A 93 -5.00 -12.60 4.18
CA LYS A 93 -4.88 -12.94 2.75
C LYS A 93 -5.56 -11.89 1.89
N LYS A 94 -6.74 -11.42 2.30
CA LYS A 94 -7.48 -10.36 1.60
C LYS A 94 -6.73 -9.03 1.63
N LEU A 95 -6.13 -8.67 2.77
CA LEU A 95 -5.32 -7.46 2.89
C LEU A 95 -4.09 -7.52 1.98
N ILE A 96 -3.33 -8.63 2.01
CA ILE A 96 -2.17 -8.84 1.13
C ILE A 96 -2.60 -8.73 -0.34
N SER A 97 -3.65 -9.44 -0.75
CA SER A 97 -4.16 -9.41 -2.12
C SER A 97 -4.53 -7.98 -2.57
N ARG A 98 -5.21 -7.23 -1.70
CA ARG A 98 -5.56 -5.83 -1.98
C ARG A 98 -4.32 -4.97 -2.17
N ILE A 99 -3.34 -5.07 -1.28
CA ILE A 99 -2.10 -4.27 -1.38
C ILE A 99 -1.33 -4.63 -2.66
N LYS A 100 -1.18 -5.92 -2.97
CA LYS A 100 -0.49 -6.37 -4.19
C LYS A 100 -1.20 -5.91 -5.47
N ASN A 101 -2.52 -6.00 -5.52
CA ASN A 101 -3.29 -5.66 -6.73
C ASN A 101 -3.45 -4.16 -6.94
N ASN A 102 -3.62 -3.38 -5.87
CA ASN A 102 -3.90 -1.96 -5.99
C ASN A 102 -2.62 -1.11 -6.03
N PHE A 103 -1.51 -1.59 -5.48
CA PHE A 103 -0.28 -0.81 -5.36
C PHE A 103 0.92 -1.47 -6.03
N GLU A 104 1.27 -2.70 -5.64
CA GLU A 104 2.51 -3.33 -6.15
C GLU A 104 2.46 -3.57 -7.67
N LYS A 105 1.40 -4.22 -8.18
CA LYS A 105 1.26 -4.50 -9.61
C LYS A 105 1.21 -3.22 -10.47
N PRO A 106 0.41 -2.19 -10.12
CA PRO A 106 0.43 -0.93 -10.85
C PRO A 106 1.77 -0.22 -10.80
N LEU A 107 2.45 -0.20 -9.64
CA LEU A 107 3.77 0.40 -9.49
C LEU A 107 4.78 -0.27 -10.44
N LEU A 108 4.85 -1.61 -10.43
CA LEU A 108 5.76 -2.35 -11.31
C LEU A 108 5.44 -2.12 -12.80
N ARG A 109 4.16 -1.93 -13.16
CA ARG A 109 3.77 -1.59 -14.54
C ARG A 109 4.24 -0.19 -14.95
N ILE A 110 4.32 0.76 -14.03
CA ILE A 110 4.79 2.12 -14.30
C ILE A 110 6.32 2.15 -14.46
N LEU A 111 7.02 1.35 -13.64
CA LEU A 111 8.47 1.25 -13.60
C LEU A 111 9.06 0.35 -14.70
N ALA A 112 8.26 -0.56 -15.27
CA ALA A 112 8.57 -1.29 -16.50
C ALA A 112 8.71 -0.35 -17.71
#